data_AF-A0A8S3G111-F1
#
_entry.id   AF-A0A8S3G111-F1
#
_cell.length_a   1.000
_cell.length_b   1.000
_cell.length_c   1.000
_cell.angle_alpha   90.00
_cell.angle_beta   90.00
_cell.angle_gamma   90.00
#
_symmetry.space_group_name_H-M   'P 1'
#
loop_
_entity.id
_entity.type
_entity.pdbx_description
1 polymer ?
#
loop_
_entity_poly.entity_id
_entity_poly.type
_entity_poly.pdbx_seq_one_letter_code
_entity_poly.pdbx_strand_id
1 'polypeptide(L)'
;MQNELDDSGIDFVKKCIQVIERRGLDEQGLYRVVGMQSKVNSVVAGHFDAHKTVAQRLATPVEEDIELKTICSALKLYLRTLKEPVFTFKLHNRFIEAAMIDDKADRIRTLHSLLKELPKQNHELLYILMSHLH
;
A
#
# COMPACT_ATOMS: atom_id res chain seq x y z
N MET A 1 -5.02 -15.99 -6.75
CA MET A 1 -5.96 -14.90 -7.08
C MET A 1 -5.17 -13.59 -7.05
N GLN A 2 -5.24 -12.78 -8.10
CA GLN A 2 -4.71 -11.42 -8.07
C GLN A 2 -5.78 -10.51 -7.45
N ASN A 3 -5.36 -9.55 -6.63
CA ASN A 3 -6.29 -8.64 -5.95
C ASN A 3 -6.71 -7.52 -6.91
N GLU A 4 -7.98 -7.18 -6.94
CA GLU A 4 -8.42 -5.92 -7.55
C GLU A 4 -8.24 -4.79 -6.54
N LEU A 5 -7.93 -3.59 -7.03
CA LEU A 5 -7.84 -2.41 -6.18
C LEU A 5 -9.27 -1.89 -5.96
N ASP A 6 -9.81 -2.16 -4.79
CA ASP A 6 -11.15 -1.75 -4.38
C ASP A 6 -11.12 -1.07 -3.00
N ASP A 7 -12.30 -0.70 -2.48
CA ASP A 7 -12.42 -0.03 -1.19
C ASP A 7 -11.91 -0.90 -0.02
N SER A 8 -12.04 -2.23 -0.12
CA SER A 8 -11.53 -3.18 0.87
C SER A 8 -9.99 -3.20 0.89
N GLY A 9 -9.39 -3.11 -0.29
CA GLY A 9 -7.97 -2.95 -0.50
C GLY A 9 -7.39 -1.66 0.07
N ILE A 10 -8.07 -0.55 -0.15
CA ILE A 10 -7.69 0.75 0.41
C ILE A 10 -7.81 0.71 1.95
N ASP A 11 -8.88 0.12 2.48
CA ASP A 11 -9.07 -0.08 3.93
C ASP A 11 -7.96 -0.94 4.56
N PHE A 12 -7.54 -2.03 3.89
CA PHE A 12 -6.40 -2.85 4.33
C PHE A 12 -5.13 -2.00 4.51
N VAL A 13 -4.80 -1.20 3.49
CA VAL A 13 -3.60 -0.36 3.52
C VAL A 13 -3.68 0.71 4.62
N LYS A 14 -4.84 1.38 4.77
CA LYS A 14 -5.07 2.36 5.85
C LYS A 14 -4.87 1.72 7.24
N LYS A 15 -5.37 0.51 7.47
CA LYS A 15 -5.20 -0.21 8.74
C LYS A 15 -3.76 -0.61 9.01
N CYS A 16 -3.04 -1.13 8.00
CA CYS A 16 -1.63 -1.43 8.14
C CYS A 16 -0.83 -0.18 8.54
N ILE A 17 -1.04 0.93 7.83
CA ILE A 17 -0.40 2.21 8.11
C ILE A 17 -0.70 2.69 9.52
N GLN A 18 -1.97 2.68 9.93
CA GLN A 18 -2.38 3.12 11.27
C GLN A 18 -1.65 2.35 12.38
N VAL A 19 -1.44 1.04 12.21
CA VAL A 19 -0.72 0.22 13.20
C VAL A 19 0.78 0.51 13.17
N ILE A 20 1.36 0.70 11.99
CA ILE A 20 2.78 1.04 11.82
C ILE A 20 3.07 2.41 12.43
N GLU A 21 2.23 3.42 12.20
CA GLU A 21 2.41 4.76 12.77
C GLU A 21 2.26 4.77 14.29
N ARG A 22 1.33 3.97 14.84
CA ARG A 22 1.12 3.89 16.29
C ARG A 22 2.26 3.22 17.06
N ARG A 23 2.89 2.19 16.47
CA ARG A 23 3.85 1.31 17.17
C ARG A 23 5.29 1.45 16.67
N GLY A 24 5.50 2.06 15.50
CA GLY A 24 6.76 1.95 14.75
C GLY A 24 7.81 3.02 15.02
N LEU A 25 7.54 4.01 15.87
CA LEU A 25 8.45 5.14 16.12
C LEU A 25 9.87 4.71 16.55
N ASP A 26 9.99 3.60 17.29
CA ASP A 26 11.27 3.09 17.79
C ASP A 26 11.79 1.86 17.02
N GLU A 27 11.07 1.39 16.00
CA GLU A 27 11.41 0.15 15.28
C GLU A 27 12.49 0.41 14.23
N GLN A 28 13.66 -0.21 14.42
CA GLN A 28 14.74 -0.08 13.44
C GLN A 28 14.46 -0.90 12.18
N GLY A 29 14.55 -0.25 11.02
CA GLY A 29 14.44 -0.94 9.74
C GLY A 29 13.01 -1.29 9.35
N LEU A 30 12.03 -0.47 9.75
CA LEU A 30 10.70 -0.48 9.15
C LEU A 30 10.78 -0.60 7.63
N TYR A 31 9.88 -1.40 7.06
CA TYR A 31 9.83 -1.74 5.63
C TYR A 31 11.06 -2.46 5.05
N ARG A 32 12.22 -2.47 5.73
CA ARG A 32 13.44 -3.19 5.32
C ARG A 32 13.48 -4.63 5.86
N VAL A 33 13.15 -4.83 7.13
CA VAL A 33 13.14 -6.16 7.75
C VAL A 33 11.93 -6.98 7.27
N VAL A 34 12.16 -8.25 6.96
CA VAL A 34 11.13 -9.15 6.41
C VAL A 34 10.44 -9.95 7.52
N GLY A 35 9.11 -9.86 7.59
CA GLY A 35 8.29 -10.73 8.45
C GLY A 35 8.15 -12.16 7.94
N MET A 36 7.72 -13.07 8.83
CA MET A 36 7.56 -14.49 8.52
C MET A 36 6.46 -14.71 7.47
N GLN A 37 6.78 -15.37 6.35
CA GLN A 37 5.89 -15.46 5.18
C GLN A 37 4.51 -16.10 5.50
N SER A 38 4.46 -17.11 6.36
CA SER A 38 3.20 -17.74 6.79
C SER A 38 2.29 -16.74 7.51
N LYS A 39 2.84 -15.95 8.45
CA LYS A 39 2.11 -14.88 9.14
C LYS A 39 1.68 -13.78 8.18
N VAL A 40 2.57 -13.38 7.26
CA VAL A 40 2.27 -12.36 6.23
C VAL A 40 1.07 -12.78 5.37
N ASN A 41 1.06 -14.02 4.89
CA ASN A 41 -0.04 -14.56 4.09
C ASN A 41 -1.33 -14.65 4.92
N SER A 42 -1.24 -15.02 6.20
CA SER A 42 -2.38 -15.07 7.12
C SER A 42 -3.00 -13.68 7.32
N VAL A 43 -2.19 -12.64 7.49
CA VAL A 43 -2.67 -11.26 7.64
C VAL A 43 -3.42 -10.79 6.40
N VAL A 44 -2.87 -11.01 5.21
CA VAL A 44 -3.53 -10.63 3.95
C VAL A 44 -4.82 -11.43 3.77
N ALA A 45 -4.76 -12.76 3.83
CA ALA A 45 -5.93 -13.62 3.62
C ALA A 45 -7.03 -13.34 4.64
N GLY A 46 -6.66 -13.13 5.91
CA GLY A 46 -7.59 -12.87 7.00
C GLY A 46 -8.34 -11.54 6.87
N HIS A 47 -7.81 -10.55 6.15
CA HIS A 47 -8.52 -9.30 5.86
C HIS A 47 -9.51 -9.45 4.70
N PHE A 48 -9.12 -10.19 3.66
CA PHE A 48 -9.95 -10.42 2.47
C PHE A 48 -10.90 -11.62 2.59
N ASP A 49 -10.98 -12.26 3.76
CA ASP A 49 -11.90 -13.35 4.02
C ASP A 49 -13.36 -12.87 3.91
N ALA A 50 -14.08 -13.47 2.95
CA ALA A 50 -15.48 -13.16 2.66
C ALA A 50 -16.43 -13.58 3.79
N HIS A 51 -16.02 -14.52 4.65
CA HIS A 51 -16.81 -14.98 5.79
C HIS A 51 -16.77 -14.02 6.98
N LYS A 52 -15.85 -13.04 6.98
CA LYS A 52 -15.81 -11.99 8.01
C LYS A 52 -16.75 -10.85 7.62
N THR A 53 -17.60 -10.44 8.55
CA THR A 53 -18.43 -9.24 8.41
C THR A 53 -17.55 -7.99 8.27
N VAL A 54 -18.10 -6.92 7.70
CA VAL A 54 -17.42 -5.60 7.64
C VAL A 54 -16.99 -5.16 9.04
N ALA A 55 -17.82 -5.40 10.06
CA ALA A 55 -17.48 -5.14 11.46
C ALA A 55 -16.35 -6.03 12.00
N GLN A 56 -16.22 -7.29 11.58
CA GLN A 56 -15.10 -8.18 11.96
C GLN A 56 -13.81 -7.90 11.19
N ARG A 57 -13.92 -7.31 9.98
CA ARG A 57 -12.76 -6.77 9.26
C ARG A 57 -12.32 -5.43 9.87
N LEU A 58 -13.27 -4.57 10.27
CA LEU A 58 -13.05 -3.25 10.90
C LEU A 58 -12.70 -3.31 12.38
N ALA A 59 -13.15 -4.33 13.10
CA ALA A 59 -12.65 -4.70 14.42
C ALA A 59 -11.25 -5.28 14.22
N THR A 60 -10.29 -4.40 13.92
CA THR A 60 -8.90 -4.73 14.11
C THR A 60 -8.69 -4.97 15.60
N PRO A 61 -7.90 -5.98 15.91
CA PRO A 61 -6.50 -5.65 15.82
C PRO A 61 -5.90 -6.51 14.71
N VAL A 62 -5.15 -5.87 13.80
CA VAL A 62 -3.89 -6.50 13.43
C VAL A 62 -3.18 -6.60 14.78
N GLU A 63 -3.29 -7.75 15.45
CA GLU A 63 -3.10 -7.93 16.89
C GLU A 63 -1.92 -7.09 17.39
N GLU A 64 -2.03 -6.50 18.58
CA GLU A 64 -0.84 -5.94 19.26
C GLU A 64 0.30 -6.97 19.28
N ASP A 65 -0.06 -8.26 19.23
CA ASP A 65 0.82 -9.43 19.14
C ASP A 65 1.46 -9.68 17.76
N ILE A 66 0.96 -9.09 16.67
CA ILE A 66 1.59 -9.21 15.34
C ILE A 66 2.79 -8.27 15.26
N GLU A 67 3.94 -8.84 14.90
CA GLU A 67 5.20 -8.12 14.70
C GLU A 67 5.09 -7.07 13.57
N LEU A 68 5.63 -5.86 13.79
CA LEU A 68 5.60 -4.76 12.81
C LEU A 68 6.18 -5.13 11.45
N LYS A 69 7.29 -5.89 11.42
CA LYS A 69 7.88 -6.42 10.18
C LYS A 69 6.91 -7.27 9.36
N THR A 70 5.99 -7.98 10.03
CA THR A 70 4.95 -8.78 9.37
C THR A 70 3.91 -7.89 8.73
N ILE A 71 3.50 -6.82 9.41
CA ILE A 71 2.54 -5.83 8.89
C ILE A 71 3.14 -5.08 7.69
N CYS A 72 4.39 -4.63 7.81
CA CYS A 72 5.14 -4.01 6.70
C CYS A 72 5.23 -4.96 5.49
N SER A 73 5.55 -6.24 5.73
CA SER A 73 5.59 -7.25 4.66
C SER A 73 4.20 -7.53 4.06
N ALA A 74 3.13 -7.49 4.86
CA ALA A 74 1.76 -7.71 4.38
C ALA A 74 1.27 -6.56 3.50
N LEU A 75 1.54 -5.31 3.89
CA LEU A 75 1.28 -4.13 3.06
C LEU A 75 2.02 -4.25 1.72
N LYS A 76 3.32 -4.54 1.75
CA LYS A 76 4.12 -4.75 0.53
C LYS A 76 3.60 -5.91 -0.33
N LEU A 77 3.18 -7.01 0.31
CA LEU A 77 2.64 -8.16 -0.40
C LEU A 77 1.35 -7.79 -1.12
N TYR A 78 0.42 -7.11 -0.45
CA TYR A 78 -0.83 -6.67 -1.05
C TYR A 78 -0.60 -5.82 -2.31
N LEU A 79 0.28 -4.80 -2.23
CA LEU A 79 0.62 -3.95 -3.38
C LEU A 79 1.21 -4.76 -4.54
N ARG A 80 2.02 -5.78 -4.24
CA ARG A 80 2.65 -6.65 -5.24
C ARG A 80 1.67 -7.63 -5.88
N THR A 81 0.60 -8.01 -5.18
CA THR A 81 -0.39 -8.99 -5.68
C THR A 81 -1.59 -8.33 -6.37
N LEU A 82 -1.59 -6.99 -6.49
CA LEU A 82 -2.58 -6.28 -7.30
C LEU A 82 -2.51 -6.76 -8.77
N LYS A 83 -3.69 -6.96 -9.37
CA LYS A 83 -3.86 -7.28 -10.79
C LYS A 83 -3.26 -6.20 -11.68
N GLU A 84 -3.41 -4.95 -11.27
CA GLU A 84 -2.79 -3.79 -11.91
C GLU A 84 -1.98 -3.00 -10.85
N PRO A 85 -0.71 -2.66 -11.10
CA PRO A 85 0.09 -1.91 -10.13
C PRO A 85 -0.51 -0.53 -9.86
N VAL A 86 -0.15 0.08 -8.72
CA VAL A 86 -0.65 1.41 -8.31
C VAL A 86 -0.41 2.47 -9.40
N PHE A 87 0.71 2.39 -10.11
CA PHE A 87 1.03 3.31 -11.22
C PHE A 87 0.42 2.94 -12.58
N THR A 88 -0.36 1.85 -12.64
CA THR A 88 -0.92 1.22 -13.85
C THR A 88 0.15 0.72 -14.84
N PHE A 89 -0.15 -0.30 -15.63
CA PHE A 89 0.77 -0.72 -16.70
C PHE A 89 0.83 0.33 -17.81
N LYS A 90 -0.31 0.96 -18.09
CA LYS A 90 -0.46 1.95 -19.17
C LYS A 90 0.40 3.19 -18.96
N LEU A 91 0.47 3.70 -17.72
CA LEU A 91 1.20 4.95 -17.43
C LEU A 91 2.65 4.70 -16.98
N HIS A 92 3.06 3.45 -16.74
CA HIS A 92 4.37 3.12 -16.17
C HIS A 92 5.54 3.79 -16.90
N ASN A 93 5.66 3.61 -18.22
CA ASN A 93 6.75 4.20 -18.99
C ASN A 93 6.74 5.73 -18.96
N ARG A 94 5.55 6.35 -18.97
CA ARG A 94 5.41 7.81 -18.87
C ARG A 94 5.87 8.35 -17.53
N PHE A 95 5.64 7.60 -16.44
CA PHE A 95 6.19 7.97 -15.12
C PHE A 95 7.72 7.87 -15.09
N ILE A 96 8.32 6.86 -15.73
CA ILE A 96 9.78 6.73 -15.84
C ILE A 96 10.36 7.89 -16.66
N GLU A 97 9.79 8.18 -17.83
CA GLU A 97 10.20 9.30 -18.68
C GLU A 97 10.10 10.63 -17.95
N ALA A 98 8.98 10.87 -17.23
CA ALA A 98 8.81 12.08 -16.43
C ALA A 98 9.86 12.20 -15.32
N ALA A 99 10.24 11.08 -14.68
CA ALA A 99 11.27 11.07 -13.65
C ALA A 99 12.68 11.38 -14.18
N MET A 100 12.93 11.14 -15.47
CA MET A 100 14.20 11.43 -16.15
C MET A 100 14.33 12.87 -16.67
N ILE A 101 13.30 13.70 -16.55
CA ILE A 101 13.37 15.12 -16.94
C ILE A 101 14.36 15.85 -16.02
N ASP A 102 15.37 16.51 -16.60
CA ASP A 102 16.40 17.24 -15.85
C ASP A 102 15.84 18.43 -15.08
N ASP A 103 15.07 19.29 -15.77
CA ASP A 103 14.47 20.47 -15.16
C ASP A 103 13.45 20.07 -14.08
N LYS A 104 13.66 20.57 -12.86
CA LYS A 104 12.85 20.22 -11.70
C LYS A 104 11.40 20.71 -11.85
N ALA A 105 11.18 21.89 -12.42
CA ALA A 105 9.84 22.44 -12.55
C ALA A 105 9.04 21.66 -13.59
N ASP A 106 9.65 21.32 -14.72
CA ASP A 106 9.06 20.47 -15.76
C ASP A 106 8.80 19.04 -15.27
N ARG A 107 9.73 18.46 -14.51
CA ARG A 107 9.54 17.14 -13.88
C ARG A 107 8.33 17.13 -12.97
N ILE A 108 8.22 18.13 -12.07
CA ILE A 108 7.07 18.25 -11.16
C ILE A 108 5.78 18.44 -11.95
N ARG A 109 5.75 19.36 -12.93
CA ARG A 109 4.54 19.61 -13.76
C ARG A 109 4.07 18.35 -14.47
N THR A 110 5.00 17.61 -15.08
CA THR A 110 4.71 16.39 -15.83
C THR A 110 4.19 15.28 -14.91
N LEU A 111 4.88 15.03 -13.79
CA LEU A 111 4.42 14.06 -12.79
C LEU A 111 3.02 14.42 -12.27
N HIS A 112 2.76 15.70 -11.99
CA HIS A 112 1.45 16.16 -11.51
C HIS A 112 0.34 15.94 -12.56
N SER A 113 0.65 16.08 -13.85
CA SER A 113 -0.27 15.74 -14.93
C SER A 113 -0.57 14.25 -14.97
N LEU A 114 0.46 13.41 -14.87
CA LEU A 114 0.30 11.94 -14.90
C LEU A 114 -0.49 11.42 -13.70
N LEU A 115 -0.31 12.01 -12.52
CA LEU A 115 -1.10 11.67 -11.33
C LEU A 115 -2.60 11.89 -11.58
N LYS A 116 -2.99 12.97 -12.27
CA LYS A 116 -4.39 13.25 -12.61
C LYS A 116 -4.99 12.26 -13.62
N GLU A 117 -4.15 11.57 -14.37
CA GLU A 117 -4.58 10.55 -15.33
C GLU A 117 -4.78 9.16 -14.69
N LEU A 118 -4.32 8.97 -13.44
CA LEU A 118 -4.54 7.71 -12.71
C LEU A 118 -6.03 7.50 -12.42
N PRO A 119 -6.51 6.24 -12.42
CA PRO A 119 -7.82 5.92 -11.88
C PRO A 119 -7.98 6.42 -10.44
N LYS A 120 -9.21 6.78 -10.07
CA LYS A 120 -9.52 7.39 -8.76
C LYS A 120 -8.94 6.59 -7.58
N GLN A 121 -9.11 5.27 -7.57
CA GLN A 121 -8.65 4.40 -6.49
C GLN A 121 -7.11 4.30 -6.44
N ASN A 122 -6.44 4.24 -7.60
CA ASN A 122 -4.97 4.28 -7.70
C ASN A 122 -4.41 5.59 -7.15
N HIS A 123 -5.02 6.72 -7.53
CA HIS A 123 -4.63 8.03 -7.04
C HIS A 123 -4.83 8.17 -5.52
N GLU A 124 -5.97 7.72 -4.99
CA GLU A 124 -6.24 7.71 -3.54
C GLU A 124 -5.20 6.85 -2.79
N LEU A 125 -4.98 5.62 -3.25
CA LEU A 125 -4.02 4.72 -2.62
C LEU A 125 -2.60 5.30 -2.65
N LEU A 126 -2.19 5.89 -3.78
CA LEU A 126 -0.89 6.52 -3.90
C LEU A 126 -0.74 7.72 -2.95
N TYR A 127 -1.77 8.56 -2.82
CA TYR A 127 -1.78 9.67 -1.87
C TYR A 127 -1.59 9.19 -0.42
N ILE A 128 -2.30 8.13 -0.02
CA ILE A 128 -2.17 7.53 1.32
C ILE A 128 -0.75 7.03 1.56
N LEU A 129 -0.19 6.28 0.60
CA LEU A 129 1.17 5.72 0.72
C LEU A 129 2.23 6.82 0.80
N MET A 130 2.14 7.84 -0.06
CA MET A 130 3.11 8.94 -0.07
C MET A 130 3.02 9.79 1.20
N SER A 131 1.81 9.98 1.76
CA SER A 131 1.63 10.72 3.02
C SER A 131 2.24 9.98 4.21
N HIS A 132 2.15 8.64 4.21
CA HIS A 132 2.71 7.82 5.28
C HIS A 132 4.24 7.73 5.23
N LEU A 133 4.82 7.70 4.02
CA LEU A 133 6.25 7.51 3.82
C LEU A 133 7.07 8.83 3.83
N HIS A 134 6.41 9.97 4.05
CA HIS A 134 7.05 11.29 4.12
C HIS A 134 7.72 11.52 5.47
#